data_AF-A0A453JUE4-F1
#
_entry.id   AF-A0A453JUE4-F1
#
_cell.length_a   1.000
_cell.length_b   1.000
_cell.length_c   1.000
_cell.angle_alpha   90.00
_cell.angle_beta   90.00
_cell.angle_gamma   90.00
#
_symmetry.space_group_name_H-M   'P 1'
#
loop_
_entity.id
_entity.type
_entity.pdbx_description
1 polymer ?
#
loop_
_entity_poly.entity_id
_entity_poly.type
_entity_poly.pdbx_seq_one_letter_code
_entity_poly.pdbx_strand_id
1 'polypeptide(L)'
;ADLLDAPSTTVDSLLRSDALGNLQELEFSCFEQPPPVSIFRFSPTLRVVTIGCSNLPDSTVQGIHFPLLKQLGLEFVCISECSLHSLIASCPALESLLIHRSFGFPCIQINSLSLKSVGLDSYAVWENNPVALQLQELIISNAPCLERLLLLHQETGLHISVIVAPKLETIGFLSDGYYECSQDHLYRLAFGSTVILGLHVDNLEMVVRTVKILAIQMKALCLDTVIDLLTCFPCLEKLYIKVMILHRKLNYSFDLFLFSSG
;
A
#
# COMPACT_ATOMS: atom_id res chain seq x y z
N ALA A 1 13.16 -22.82 -15.15
CA ALA A 1 13.17 -22.35 -16.54
C ALA A 1 12.41 -21.04 -16.53
N ASP A 2 13.13 -19.95 -16.72
CA ASP A 2 12.66 -18.59 -16.52
C ASP A 2 11.47 -18.31 -17.43
N LEU A 3 10.33 -17.98 -16.83
CA LEU A 3 9.10 -17.54 -17.51
C LEU A 3 9.25 -16.13 -18.14
N LEU A 4 10.46 -15.56 -18.11
CA LEU A 4 10.75 -14.17 -18.46
C LEU A 4 10.91 -13.91 -19.96
N ASP A 5 10.88 -14.94 -20.83
CA ASP A 5 11.13 -14.79 -22.27
C ASP A 5 10.14 -15.55 -23.17
N ALA A 6 9.04 -16.05 -22.59
CA ALA A 6 8.04 -16.79 -23.37
C ALA A 6 7.11 -15.79 -24.11
N PRO A 7 6.89 -15.95 -25.44
CA PRO A 7 5.97 -15.08 -26.17
C PRO A 7 4.56 -15.15 -25.55
N SER A 8 3.82 -14.04 -25.55
CA SER A 8 2.49 -13.90 -24.91
C SER A 8 1.52 -15.03 -25.21
N THR A 9 1.64 -15.66 -26.39
CA THR A 9 0.88 -16.82 -26.85
C THR A 9 1.16 -18.12 -26.06
N THR A 10 2.36 -18.28 -25.51
CA THR A 10 2.73 -19.42 -24.66
C THR A 10 2.19 -19.26 -23.26
N VAL A 11 2.20 -18.02 -22.73
CA VAL A 11 1.58 -17.68 -21.44
C VAL A 11 0.06 -17.86 -21.53
N ASP A 12 -0.57 -17.39 -22.60
CA ASP A 12 -2.01 -17.57 -22.83
C ASP A 12 -2.42 -19.05 -22.96
N SER A 13 -1.60 -19.89 -23.60
CA SER A 13 -1.91 -21.32 -23.72
C SER A 13 -1.74 -22.05 -22.39
N LEU A 14 -0.76 -21.67 -21.57
CA LEU A 14 -0.59 -22.18 -20.21
C LEU A 14 -1.78 -21.79 -19.31
N LEU A 15 -2.20 -20.53 -19.36
CA LEU A 15 -3.34 -20.00 -18.58
C LEU A 15 -4.69 -20.59 -19.01
N ARG A 16 -4.79 -21.19 -20.20
CA ARG A 16 -5.98 -21.91 -20.65
C ARG A 16 -6.02 -23.38 -20.23
N SER A 17 -4.96 -23.90 -19.61
CA SER A 17 -4.88 -25.28 -19.14
C SER A 17 -5.87 -25.56 -18.00
N ASP A 18 -6.65 -26.64 -18.13
CA ASP A 18 -7.61 -27.07 -17.12
C ASP A 18 -6.94 -27.51 -15.80
N ALA A 19 -5.62 -27.77 -15.82
CA ALA A 19 -4.84 -28.06 -14.63
C ALA A 19 -4.85 -26.91 -13.59
N LEU A 20 -5.13 -25.68 -14.02
CA LEU A 20 -5.15 -24.48 -13.17
C LEU A 20 -6.55 -24.07 -12.71
N GLY A 21 -7.59 -24.86 -12.98
CA GLY A 21 -8.99 -24.47 -12.73
C GLY A 21 -9.37 -24.15 -11.27
N ASN A 22 -8.55 -24.55 -10.30
CA ASN A 22 -8.76 -24.30 -8.86
C ASN A 22 -7.70 -23.37 -8.25
N LEU A 23 -7.03 -22.56 -9.06
CA LEU A 23 -5.96 -21.69 -8.60
C LEU A 23 -6.49 -20.68 -7.57
N GLN A 24 -5.84 -20.63 -6.40
CA GLN A 24 -6.19 -19.73 -5.30
C GLN A 24 -5.21 -18.57 -5.15
N GLU A 25 -3.97 -18.74 -5.63
CA GLU A 25 -2.92 -17.75 -5.51
C GLU A 25 -2.32 -17.51 -6.89
N LEU A 26 -2.21 -16.24 -7.27
CA LEU A 26 -1.67 -15.85 -8.56
C LEU A 26 -0.76 -14.65 -8.40
N GLU A 27 0.50 -14.83 -8.74
CA GLU A 27 1.46 -13.75 -8.89
C GLU A 27 1.79 -13.62 -10.37
N PHE A 28 1.59 -12.42 -10.91
CA PHE A 28 1.82 -12.15 -12.32
C PHE A 28 2.62 -10.87 -12.48
N SER A 29 3.85 -11.00 -12.96
CA SER A 29 4.74 -9.87 -13.25
C SER A 29 5.14 -9.90 -14.72
N CYS A 30 4.69 -8.93 -15.51
CA CYS A 30 4.99 -8.88 -16.94
C CYS A 30 5.43 -7.47 -17.33
N PHE A 31 6.70 -7.33 -17.68
CA PHE A 31 7.27 -6.07 -18.11
C PHE A 31 6.68 -5.65 -19.46
N GLU A 32 6.14 -4.43 -19.51
CA GLU A 32 5.73 -3.70 -20.71
C GLU A 32 4.54 -4.27 -21.52
N GLN A 33 3.92 -5.38 -21.12
CA GLN A 33 2.71 -5.91 -21.76
C GLN A 33 1.50 -5.88 -20.82
N PRO A 34 0.29 -5.56 -21.33
CA PRO A 34 -0.92 -5.67 -20.53
C PRO A 34 -1.14 -7.14 -20.15
N PRO A 35 -1.65 -7.42 -18.94
CA PRO A 35 -1.89 -8.79 -18.53
C PRO A 35 -2.85 -9.50 -19.50
N PRO A 36 -2.54 -10.73 -19.94
CA PRO A 36 -3.44 -11.50 -20.78
C PRO A 36 -4.79 -11.68 -20.09
N VAL A 37 -5.88 -11.46 -20.82
CA VAL A 37 -7.26 -11.60 -20.34
C VAL A 37 -7.52 -12.98 -19.72
N SER A 38 -6.75 -13.98 -20.15
CA SER A 38 -6.76 -15.36 -19.65
C SER A 38 -6.47 -15.48 -18.14
N ILE A 39 -5.76 -14.54 -17.53
CA ILE A 39 -5.50 -14.46 -16.07
C ILE A 39 -6.81 -14.31 -15.30
N PHE A 40 -7.77 -13.57 -15.84
CA PHE A 40 -9.03 -13.27 -15.16
C PHE A 40 -10.03 -14.45 -15.19
N ARG A 41 -9.73 -15.53 -15.92
CA ARG A 41 -10.52 -16.79 -15.88
C ARG A 41 -10.54 -17.40 -14.48
N PHE A 42 -9.48 -17.18 -13.70
CA PHE A 42 -9.34 -17.71 -12.34
C PHE A 42 -10.01 -16.82 -11.28
N SER A 43 -10.60 -15.68 -11.69
CA SER A 43 -11.23 -14.74 -10.76
C SER A 43 -12.22 -15.34 -9.76
N PRO A 44 -13.01 -16.40 -10.06
CA PRO A 44 -13.94 -16.96 -9.09
C PRO A 44 -13.29 -17.72 -7.93
N THR A 45 -12.08 -18.26 -8.13
CA THR A 45 -11.39 -19.13 -7.15
C THR A 45 -10.25 -18.42 -6.41
N LEU A 46 -9.75 -17.32 -6.98
CA LEU A 46 -8.60 -16.60 -6.47
C LEU A 46 -8.88 -15.97 -5.10
N ARG A 47 -7.89 -16.13 -4.21
CA ARG A 47 -7.86 -15.61 -2.84
C ARG A 47 -6.71 -14.64 -2.64
N VAL A 48 -5.60 -14.83 -3.34
CA VAL A 48 -4.43 -13.97 -3.31
C VAL A 48 -4.03 -13.64 -4.75
N VAL A 49 -3.90 -12.36 -5.05
CA VAL A 49 -3.45 -11.87 -6.34
C VAL A 49 -2.40 -10.80 -6.13
N THR A 50 -1.26 -10.96 -6.79
CA THR A 50 -0.22 -9.93 -6.89
C THR A 50 0.03 -9.66 -8.37
N ILE A 51 -0.13 -8.40 -8.79
CA ILE A 51 0.11 -7.97 -10.17
C ILE A 51 1.32 -7.02 -10.15
N GLY A 52 2.34 -7.37 -10.92
CA GLY A 52 3.62 -6.69 -10.97
C GLY A 52 3.98 -6.16 -12.37
N CYS A 53 4.72 -5.05 -12.41
CA CYS A 53 5.42 -4.52 -13.59
C CYS A 53 4.56 -4.28 -14.85
N SER A 54 3.23 -4.20 -14.71
CA SER A 54 2.29 -4.20 -15.83
C SER A 54 1.57 -2.86 -16.00
N ASN A 55 1.13 -2.56 -17.23
CA ASN A 55 0.17 -1.50 -17.49
C ASN A 55 -1.25 -2.09 -17.50
N LEU A 56 -2.14 -1.61 -16.64
CA LEU A 56 -3.54 -2.04 -16.54
C LEU A 56 -4.45 -1.01 -17.23
N PRO A 57 -4.73 -1.15 -18.54
CA PRO A 57 -5.65 -0.27 -19.22
C PRO A 57 -7.08 -0.51 -18.71
N ASP A 58 -7.94 0.50 -18.79
CA ASP A 58 -9.32 0.43 -18.27
C ASP A 58 -10.13 -0.73 -18.83
N SER A 59 -9.86 -1.14 -20.06
CA SER A 59 -10.49 -2.29 -20.71
C SER A 59 -10.18 -3.63 -20.04
N THR A 60 -9.05 -3.76 -19.33
CA THR A 60 -8.72 -4.99 -18.59
C THR A 60 -9.53 -5.11 -17.31
N VAL A 61 -9.80 -3.99 -16.64
CA VAL A 61 -10.45 -3.99 -15.32
C VAL A 61 -11.98 -4.05 -15.42
N GLN A 62 -12.54 -3.63 -16.55
CA GLN A 62 -13.98 -3.69 -16.80
C GLN A 62 -14.51 -5.13 -16.79
N GLY A 63 -15.38 -5.43 -15.82
CA GLY A 63 -16.13 -6.68 -15.76
C GLY A 63 -15.43 -7.83 -15.03
N ILE A 64 -14.26 -7.61 -14.43
CA ILE A 64 -13.65 -8.61 -13.54
C ILE A 64 -14.35 -8.57 -12.19
N HIS A 65 -14.67 -9.74 -11.64
CA HIS A 65 -15.23 -9.88 -10.30
C HIS A 65 -14.46 -10.96 -9.53
N PHE A 66 -13.90 -10.59 -8.38
CA PHE A 66 -13.09 -11.47 -7.54
C PHE A 66 -13.79 -11.73 -6.20
N PRO A 67 -14.81 -12.61 -6.16
CA PRO A 67 -15.69 -12.76 -5.01
C PRO A 67 -14.98 -13.30 -3.75
N LEU A 68 -13.92 -14.09 -3.94
CA LEU A 68 -13.20 -14.76 -2.86
C LEU A 68 -11.84 -14.14 -2.54
N LEU A 69 -11.48 -13.04 -3.22
CA LEU A 69 -10.16 -12.44 -3.08
C LEU A 69 -10.02 -11.75 -1.73
N LYS A 70 -9.02 -12.20 -0.98
CA LYS A 70 -8.66 -11.70 0.34
C LYS A 70 -7.45 -10.79 0.30
N GLN A 71 -6.53 -11.00 -0.64
CA GLN A 71 -5.30 -10.21 -0.72
C GLN A 71 -5.07 -9.74 -2.16
N LEU A 72 -4.86 -8.43 -2.30
CA LEU A 72 -4.52 -7.79 -3.57
C LEU A 72 -3.22 -7.00 -3.41
N GLY A 73 -2.20 -7.37 -4.18
CA GLY A 73 -0.94 -6.65 -4.31
C GLY A 73 -0.81 -6.04 -5.69
N LEU A 74 -0.39 -4.78 -5.76
CA LEU A 74 0.01 -4.08 -6.98
C LEU A 74 1.45 -3.61 -6.82
N GLU A 75 2.34 -4.03 -7.71
CA GLU A 75 3.78 -3.75 -7.64
C GLU A 75 4.28 -3.13 -8.94
N PHE A 76 4.77 -1.89 -8.93
CA PHE A 76 5.22 -1.20 -10.17
C PHE A 76 4.15 -1.17 -11.28
N VAL A 77 2.88 -1.02 -10.90
CA VAL A 77 1.75 -1.04 -11.84
C VAL A 77 1.34 0.37 -12.24
N CYS A 78 1.10 0.60 -13.53
CA CYS A 78 0.41 1.80 -14.01
C CYS A 78 -1.08 1.49 -14.18
N ILE A 79 -1.93 2.19 -13.42
CA ILE A 79 -3.40 2.00 -13.44
C ILE A 79 -4.09 3.36 -13.26
N SER A 80 -5.20 3.59 -13.96
CA SER A 80 -5.99 4.81 -13.74
C SER A 80 -6.71 4.75 -12.38
N GLU A 81 -6.98 5.91 -11.80
CA GLU A 81 -7.77 6.03 -10.56
C GLU A 81 -9.13 5.31 -10.66
N CYS A 82 -9.86 5.53 -11.76
CA CYS A 82 -11.15 4.87 -12.02
C CYS A 82 -11.03 3.34 -12.04
N SER A 83 -9.97 2.82 -12.66
CA SER A 83 -9.72 1.38 -12.74
C SER A 83 -9.32 0.80 -11.39
N LEU A 84 -8.50 1.50 -10.61
CA LEU A 84 -8.15 1.06 -9.26
C LEU A 84 -9.38 0.98 -8.36
N HIS A 85 -10.25 1.99 -8.40
CA HIS A 85 -11.52 1.98 -7.67
C HIS A 85 -12.44 0.83 -8.10
N SER A 86 -12.54 0.60 -9.41
CA SER A 86 -13.33 -0.51 -9.95
C SER A 86 -12.79 -1.86 -9.51
N LEU A 87 -11.46 -2.03 -9.50
CA LEU A 87 -10.80 -3.26 -9.07
C LEU A 87 -11.05 -3.54 -7.58
N ILE A 88 -10.91 -2.53 -6.72
CA ILE A 88 -11.17 -2.67 -5.28
C ILE A 88 -12.65 -2.98 -5.04
N ALA A 89 -13.56 -2.30 -5.74
CA ALA A 89 -15.01 -2.55 -5.63
C ALA A 89 -15.40 -3.96 -6.08
N SER A 90 -14.66 -4.54 -7.04
CA SER A 90 -14.83 -5.93 -7.50
C SER A 90 -14.36 -7.00 -6.52
N CYS A 91 -13.81 -6.63 -5.37
CA CYS A 91 -13.24 -7.54 -4.36
C CYS A 91 -13.97 -7.40 -3.01
N PRO A 92 -15.19 -7.96 -2.84
CA PRO A 92 -15.98 -7.77 -1.62
C PRO A 92 -15.36 -8.41 -0.36
N ALA A 93 -14.58 -9.48 -0.53
CA ALA A 93 -13.94 -10.21 0.56
C ALA A 93 -12.51 -9.72 0.89
N LEU A 94 -12.09 -8.56 0.33
CA LEU A 94 -10.71 -8.09 0.43
C LEU A 94 -10.33 -7.75 1.87
N GLU A 95 -9.34 -8.46 2.41
CA GLU A 95 -8.82 -8.29 3.77
C GLU A 95 -7.49 -7.52 3.76
N SER A 96 -6.69 -7.62 2.70
CA SER A 96 -5.38 -6.95 2.60
C SER A 96 -5.17 -6.31 1.22
N LEU A 97 -4.77 -5.04 1.23
CA LEU A 97 -4.40 -4.29 0.04
C LEU A 97 -2.96 -3.81 0.17
N LEU A 98 -2.11 -4.15 -0.79
CA LEU A 98 -0.74 -3.65 -0.90
C LEU A 98 -0.59 -2.89 -2.22
N ILE A 99 -0.17 -1.64 -2.15
CA ILE A 99 0.19 -0.82 -3.30
C ILE A 99 1.65 -0.45 -3.14
N HIS A 100 2.48 -1.02 -4.00
CA HIS A 100 3.93 -0.84 -3.99
C HIS A 100 4.39 -0.15 -5.27
N ARG A 101 4.92 1.07 -5.13
CA ARG A 101 5.54 1.86 -6.21
C ARG A 101 4.71 1.88 -7.50
N SER A 102 3.39 2.01 -7.35
CA SER A 102 2.44 2.03 -8.46
C SER A 102 1.99 3.46 -8.76
N PHE A 103 1.59 3.74 -10.00
CA PHE A 103 1.38 5.09 -10.53
C PHE A 103 0.06 5.20 -11.31
N GLY A 104 -0.39 6.44 -11.57
CA GLY A 104 -1.56 6.72 -12.41
C GLY A 104 -2.82 7.15 -11.65
N PHE A 105 -2.72 7.29 -10.32
CA PHE A 105 -3.82 7.64 -9.43
C PHE A 105 -3.34 8.66 -8.37
N PRO A 106 -3.72 9.94 -8.48
CA PRO A 106 -3.32 10.96 -7.51
C PRO A 106 -4.08 10.85 -6.18
N CYS A 107 -5.32 10.36 -6.19
CA CYS A 107 -6.14 10.19 -4.99
C CYS A 107 -6.68 8.75 -4.90
N ILE A 108 -6.68 8.18 -3.70
CA ILE A 108 -7.35 6.91 -3.41
C ILE A 108 -8.30 7.11 -2.22
N GLN A 109 -9.58 6.87 -2.47
CA GLN A 109 -10.58 6.76 -1.41
C GLN A 109 -10.91 5.29 -1.09
N ILE A 110 -10.59 4.85 0.12
CA ILE A 110 -10.92 3.51 0.62
C ILE A 110 -12.25 3.55 1.40
N ASN A 111 -13.22 2.80 0.89
CA ASN A 111 -14.48 2.50 1.56
C ASN A 111 -14.70 0.98 1.47
N SER A 112 -14.23 0.24 2.48
CA SER A 112 -14.31 -1.22 2.51
C SER A 112 -14.62 -1.72 3.91
N LEU A 113 -15.63 -2.57 4.02
CA LEU A 113 -16.10 -3.13 5.28
C LEU A 113 -15.32 -4.37 5.73
N SER A 114 -14.57 -4.99 4.81
CA SER A 114 -13.81 -6.24 5.04
C SER A 114 -12.31 -6.01 5.20
N LEU A 115 -11.79 -4.86 4.76
CA LEU A 115 -10.36 -4.57 4.73
C LEU A 115 -9.79 -4.45 6.14
N LYS A 116 -8.74 -5.23 6.42
CA LYS A 116 -8.02 -5.28 7.70
C LYS A 116 -6.63 -4.67 7.61
N SER A 117 -5.99 -4.72 6.45
CA SER A 117 -4.62 -4.24 6.27
C SER A 117 -4.47 -3.45 4.99
N VAL A 118 -3.79 -2.30 5.07
CA VAL A 118 -3.38 -1.48 3.94
C VAL A 118 -1.88 -1.24 4.01
N GLY A 119 -1.15 -1.60 2.97
CA GLY A 119 0.26 -1.29 2.79
C GLY A 119 0.47 -0.35 1.61
N LEU A 120 1.21 0.73 1.82
CA LEU A 120 1.54 1.71 0.79
C LEU A 120 3.05 1.96 0.75
N ASP A 121 3.65 1.84 -0.43
CA ASP A 121 4.97 2.35 -0.77
C ASP A 121 4.81 3.32 -1.94
N SER A 122 5.04 4.61 -1.66
CA SER A 122 5.00 5.68 -2.64
C SER A 122 6.43 6.16 -2.89
N TYR A 123 6.97 5.81 -4.06
CA TYR A 123 8.30 6.23 -4.48
C TYR A 123 8.19 7.30 -5.56
N ALA A 124 8.81 8.46 -5.32
CA ALA A 124 8.93 9.50 -6.33
C ALA A 124 10.16 9.21 -7.21
N VAL A 125 9.95 8.96 -8.50
CA VAL A 125 11.07 8.87 -9.44
C VAL A 125 11.55 10.30 -9.72
N TRP A 126 12.68 10.70 -9.14
CA TRP A 126 13.36 11.94 -9.51
C TRP A 126 14.38 11.74 -10.63
N GLU A 127 14.49 12.80 -11.43
CA GLU A 127 15.42 13.06 -12.53
C GLU A 127 15.09 12.36 -13.86
N ASN A 128 14.34 13.11 -14.69
CA ASN A 128 14.10 12.95 -16.13
C ASN A 128 12.76 12.35 -16.58
N ASN A 129 11.78 12.14 -15.69
CA ASN A 129 10.44 11.76 -16.09
C ASN A 129 9.37 12.73 -15.55
N PRO A 130 8.66 13.49 -16.39
CA PRO A 130 7.72 14.54 -15.97
C PRO A 130 6.35 13.99 -15.49
N VAL A 131 6.25 12.71 -15.11
CA VAL A 131 4.96 12.07 -14.83
C VAL A 131 4.49 12.41 -13.41
N ALA A 132 3.72 13.49 -13.33
CA ALA A 132 3.01 14.00 -12.15
C ALA A 132 1.83 13.10 -11.70
N LEU A 133 2.00 11.78 -11.67
CA LEU A 133 0.94 10.80 -11.34
C LEU A 133 1.28 9.95 -10.10
N GLN A 134 2.03 10.55 -9.17
CA GLN A 134 2.26 9.95 -7.85
C GLN A 134 1.00 10.08 -7.00
N LEU A 135 0.77 9.10 -6.13
CA LEU A 135 -0.26 9.17 -5.09
C LEU A 135 0.01 10.35 -4.17
N GLN A 136 -0.91 11.32 -4.16
CA GLN A 136 -0.87 12.51 -3.32
C GLN A 136 -1.79 12.39 -2.12
N GLU A 137 -2.91 11.68 -2.24
CA GLU A 137 -3.91 11.61 -1.18
C GLU A 137 -4.48 10.19 -0.99
N LEU A 138 -4.50 9.71 0.25
CA LEU A 138 -5.20 8.51 0.70
C LEU A 138 -6.28 8.90 1.71
N ILE A 139 -7.54 8.64 1.38
CA ILE A 139 -8.67 8.90 2.27
C ILE A 139 -9.29 7.56 2.69
N ILE A 140 -9.09 7.18 3.95
CA ILE A 140 -9.82 6.05 4.56
C ILE A 140 -11.13 6.59 5.12
N SER A 141 -12.17 6.59 4.28
CA SER A 141 -13.48 7.16 4.63
C SER A 141 -14.25 6.26 5.59
N ASN A 142 -14.33 4.96 5.29
CA ASN A 142 -15.07 4.00 6.09
C ASN A 142 -14.46 2.60 5.98
N ALA A 143 -13.69 2.24 7.01
CA ALA A 143 -13.03 0.95 7.11
C ALA A 143 -13.13 0.40 8.55
N PRO A 144 -14.32 -0.08 8.97
CA PRO A 144 -14.58 -0.50 10.36
C PRO A 144 -13.74 -1.70 10.82
N CYS A 145 -13.23 -2.49 9.88
CA CYS A 145 -12.39 -3.66 10.14
C CYS A 145 -10.89 -3.39 10.00
N LEU A 146 -10.49 -2.16 9.64
CA LEU A 146 -9.09 -1.84 9.39
C LEU A 146 -8.31 -1.90 10.69
N GLU A 147 -7.33 -2.80 10.75
CA GLU A 147 -6.46 -3.05 11.90
C GLU A 147 -5.05 -2.50 11.69
N ARG A 148 -4.58 -2.46 10.43
CA ARG A 148 -3.20 -2.14 10.09
C ARG A 148 -3.09 -1.17 8.91
N LEU A 149 -2.30 -0.12 9.08
CA LEU A 149 -1.90 0.81 8.04
C LEU A 149 -0.37 0.90 8.03
N LEU A 150 0.27 0.46 6.93
CA LEU A 150 1.72 0.36 6.82
C LEU A 150 2.21 1.30 5.70
N LEU A 151 3.10 2.23 6.03
CA LEU A 151 3.64 3.24 5.11
C LEU A 151 5.11 2.95 4.78
N LEU A 152 5.35 1.89 4.02
CA LEU A 152 6.65 1.21 3.88
C LEU A 152 7.79 2.14 3.43
N HIS A 153 7.53 3.02 2.47
CA HIS A 153 8.47 4.03 2.03
C HIS A 153 7.68 5.26 1.54
N GLN A 154 7.99 6.43 2.10
CA GLN A 154 7.31 7.69 1.80
C GLN A 154 8.39 8.74 1.61
N GLU A 155 8.64 9.11 0.35
CA GLU A 155 9.64 10.12 0.02
C GLU A 155 9.03 11.51 -0.17
N THR A 156 7.73 11.62 -0.48
CA THR A 156 7.13 12.92 -0.84
C THR A 156 5.64 13.03 -0.46
N GLY A 157 5.22 14.22 -0.04
CA GLY A 157 3.90 14.88 -0.19
C GLY A 157 2.59 14.14 0.13
N LEU A 158 2.62 12.89 0.60
CA LEU A 158 1.43 12.06 0.74
C LEU A 158 0.56 12.56 1.89
N HIS A 159 -0.69 12.90 1.59
CA HIS A 159 -1.71 13.21 2.57
C HIS A 159 -2.55 11.98 2.86
N ILE A 160 -2.63 11.59 4.13
CA ILE A 160 -3.40 10.44 4.59
C ILE A 160 -4.44 10.95 5.58
N SER A 161 -5.71 10.74 5.25
CA SER A 161 -6.83 11.10 6.12
C SER A 161 -7.58 9.85 6.55
N VAL A 162 -7.55 9.56 7.85
CA VAL A 162 -8.31 8.46 8.45
C VAL A 162 -9.55 9.02 9.14
N ILE A 163 -10.72 8.75 8.57
CA ILE A 163 -12.01 9.27 9.05
C ILE A 163 -12.68 8.25 9.99
N VAL A 164 -12.96 7.04 9.48
CA VAL A 164 -13.63 5.97 10.26
C VAL A 164 -12.83 4.67 10.16
N ALA A 165 -11.99 4.42 11.16
CA ALA A 165 -11.22 3.17 11.33
C ALA A 165 -11.07 2.81 12.82
N PRO A 166 -12.16 2.47 13.53
CA PRO A 166 -12.18 2.28 14.99
C PRO A 166 -11.30 1.12 15.49
N LYS A 167 -10.95 0.17 14.62
CA LYS A 167 -10.09 -0.97 14.94
C LYS A 167 -8.63 -0.76 14.55
N LEU A 168 -8.24 0.43 14.10
CA LEU A 168 -6.87 0.67 13.66
C LEU A 168 -5.92 0.65 14.86
N GLU A 169 -5.19 -0.46 14.99
CA GLU A 169 -4.29 -0.73 16.10
C GLU A 169 -2.81 -0.63 15.70
N THR A 170 -2.49 -0.78 14.42
CA THR A 170 -1.10 -0.77 13.93
C THR A 170 -0.89 0.32 12.90
N ILE A 171 0.10 1.18 13.15
CA ILE A 171 0.63 2.14 12.19
C ILE A 171 2.10 1.81 11.95
N GLY A 172 2.45 1.54 10.70
CA GLY A 172 3.81 1.13 10.32
C GLY A 172 4.55 2.22 9.55
N PHE A 173 5.85 2.32 9.83
CA PHE A 173 6.87 3.00 9.03
C PHE A 173 6.65 4.51 8.83
N LEU A 174 6.21 5.21 9.88
CA LEU A 174 6.25 6.67 9.89
C LEU A 174 7.69 7.17 9.72
N SER A 175 7.97 7.92 8.65
CA SER A 175 9.29 8.46 8.34
C SER A 175 9.45 9.91 8.85
N ASP A 176 10.67 10.40 9.01
CA ASP A 176 10.98 11.81 9.24
C ASP A 176 11.07 12.65 7.95
N GLY A 177 10.83 12.04 6.77
CA GLY A 177 10.77 12.74 5.49
C GLY A 177 12.14 13.18 4.94
N TYR A 178 13.24 12.63 5.46
CA TYR A 178 14.60 13.11 5.17
C TYR A 178 15.04 13.05 3.69
N TYR A 179 14.33 12.32 2.83
CA TYR A 179 14.68 12.29 1.40
C TYR A 179 14.47 13.65 0.70
N GLU A 180 13.82 14.61 1.36
CA GLU A 180 13.56 15.95 0.81
C GLU A 180 14.42 17.05 1.45
N CYS A 181 14.96 17.90 0.59
CA CYS A 181 15.76 19.08 0.96
C CYS A 181 14.92 20.30 1.37
N SER A 182 13.59 20.19 1.48
CA SER A 182 12.69 21.28 1.87
C SER A 182 11.55 20.79 2.76
N GLN A 183 11.22 21.56 3.81
CA GLN A 183 10.17 21.25 4.78
C GLN A 183 8.74 21.20 4.18
N ASP A 184 8.58 21.68 2.94
CA ASP A 184 7.26 21.88 2.29
C ASP A 184 6.59 20.61 1.76
N HIS A 185 7.24 19.44 1.87
CA HIS A 185 6.77 18.20 1.23
C HIS A 185 6.65 17.01 2.19
N LEU A 186 6.67 17.25 3.51
CA LEU A 186 6.43 16.18 4.49
C LEU A 186 5.06 15.52 4.28
N TYR A 187 5.01 14.20 4.39
CA TYR A 187 3.72 13.51 4.42
C TYR A 187 2.92 13.96 5.63
N ARG A 188 1.61 13.94 5.48
CA ARG A 188 0.65 14.36 6.50
C ARG A 188 -0.27 13.20 6.83
N LEU A 189 -0.28 12.75 8.09
CA LEU A 189 -1.22 11.76 8.59
C LEU A 189 -2.23 12.42 9.54
N ALA A 190 -3.51 12.36 9.18
CA ALA A 190 -4.59 12.99 9.93
C ALA A 190 -5.57 11.94 10.49
N PHE A 191 -5.88 12.07 11.77
CA PHE A 191 -6.94 11.34 12.48
C PHE A 191 -7.97 12.35 13.01
N GLY A 192 -9.05 12.56 12.25
CA GLY A 192 -9.99 13.64 12.55
C GLY A 192 -9.28 15.00 12.58
N SER A 193 -9.17 15.61 13.76
CA SER A 193 -8.46 16.90 13.96
C SER A 193 -6.98 16.76 14.33
N THR A 194 -6.50 15.57 14.70
CA THR A 194 -5.09 15.33 15.01
C THR A 194 -4.31 15.21 13.72
N VAL A 195 -3.21 15.94 13.61
CA VAL A 195 -2.36 15.97 12.41
C VAL A 195 -0.92 15.69 12.82
N ILE A 196 -0.30 14.74 12.13
CA ILE A 196 1.11 14.38 12.23
C ILE A 196 1.76 14.71 10.89
N LEU A 197 2.77 15.59 10.90
CA LEU A 197 3.56 15.97 9.73
C LEU A 197 4.94 15.33 9.82
N GLY A 198 5.23 14.33 8.98
CA GLY A 198 6.40 13.50 9.18
C GLY A 198 6.34 12.83 10.56
N LEU A 199 7.20 13.22 11.48
CA LEU A 199 7.13 12.79 12.90
C LEU A 199 6.77 13.92 13.86
N HIS A 200 6.49 15.13 13.36
CA HIS A 200 6.07 16.26 14.18
C HIS A 200 4.57 16.22 14.43
N VAL A 201 4.17 16.43 15.68
CA VAL A 201 2.77 16.45 16.09
C VAL A 201 2.33 17.90 16.25
N ASP A 202 1.48 18.40 15.37
CA ASP A 202 1.09 19.81 15.34
C ASP A 202 0.00 20.15 16.36
N ASN A 203 -0.92 19.21 16.63
CA ASN A 203 -2.04 19.43 17.55
C ASN A 203 -2.25 18.23 18.47
N LEU A 204 -1.86 18.38 19.74
CA LEU A 204 -2.00 17.36 20.81
C LEU A 204 -3.41 17.34 21.45
N GLU A 205 -4.37 18.13 20.95
CA GLU A 205 -5.70 18.23 21.57
C GLU A 205 -6.49 16.90 21.57
N MET A 206 -6.25 16.01 20.60
CA MET A 206 -6.88 14.70 20.55
C MET A 206 -5.87 13.57 20.42
N VAL A 207 -6.06 12.59 21.30
CA VAL A 207 -5.14 11.49 21.53
C VAL A 207 -5.67 10.24 20.84
N VAL A 208 -4.86 9.61 19.98
CA VAL A 208 -5.26 8.44 19.20
C VAL A 208 -5.08 7.19 20.06
N ARG A 209 -6.14 6.81 20.79
CA ARG A 209 -6.12 5.69 21.74
C ARG A 209 -6.24 4.29 21.11
N THR A 210 -6.56 4.22 19.81
CA THR A 210 -6.75 2.91 19.15
C THR A 210 -5.42 2.24 18.82
N VAL A 211 -4.38 3.03 18.57
CA VAL A 211 -3.07 2.54 18.12
C VAL A 211 -2.28 1.94 19.29
N LYS A 212 -1.91 0.67 19.14
CA LYS A 212 -1.12 -0.12 20.10
C LYS A 212 0.27 -0.45 19.57
N ILE A 213 0.42 -0.49 18.25
CA ILE A 213 1.68 -0.82 17.60
C ILE A 213 2.07 0.31 16.67
N LEU A 214 3.26 0.86 16.89
CA LEU A 214 3.82 1.92 16.08
C LEU A 214 5.21 1.51 15.61
N ALA A 215 5.45 1.58 14.31
CA ALA A 215 6.79 1.51 13.76
C ALA A 215 7.18 2.86 13.16
N ILE A 216 8.35 3.36 13.54
CA ILE A 216 8.91 4.61 13.06
C ILE A 216 10.27 4.37 12.41
N GLN A 217 10.55 5.15 11.37
CA GLN A 217 11.82 5.19 10.68
C GLN A 217 12.39 6.60 10.83
N MET A 218 13.60 6.69 11.39
CA MET A 218 14.27 7.97 11.64
C MET A 218 15.67 7.91 11.05
N LYS A 219 16.18 9.01 10.50
CA LYS A 219 17.60 9.08 10.13
C LYS A 219 18.49 9.15 11.37
N ALA A 220 18.13 10.01 12.31
CA ALA A 220 18.81 10.20 13.58
C ALA A 220 17.79 10.02 14.70
N LEU A 221 18.17 9.29 15.74
CA LEU A 221 17.31 9.09 16.89
C LEU A 221 17.10 10.43 17.61
N CYS A 222 15.86 10.91 17.64
CA CYS A 222 15.44 12.09 18.39
C CYS A 222 14.46 11.64 19.49
N LEU A 223 14.87 11.74 20.75
CA LEU A 223 14.03 11.31 21.87
C LEU A 223 12.82 12.21 22.05
N ASP A 224 12.95 13.51 21.80
CA ASP A 224 11.84 14.45 21.92
C ASP A 224 10.70 14.07 20.96
N THR A 225 11.04 13.76 19.70
CA THR A 225 10.09 13.24 18.71
C THR A 225 9.42 11.95 19.16
N VAL A 226 10.17 11.03 19.76
CA VAL A 226 9.59 9.78 20.30
C VAL A 226 8.64 10.09 21.45
N ILE A 227 9.00 11.01 22.34
CA ILE A 227 8.15 11.44 23.46
C ILE A 227 6.86 12.06 22.94
N ASP A 228 6.93 12.96 21.96
CA ASP A 228 5.75 13.59 21.34
C ASP A 228 4.82 12.53 20.73
N LEU A 229 5.36 11.53 20.04
CA LEU A 229 4.59 10.41 19.51
C LEU A 229 3.95 9.56 20.62
N LEU A 230 4.65 9.31 21.73
CA LEU A 230 4.09 8.59 22.89
C LEU A 230 2.95 9.38 23.55
N THR A 231 3.00 10.72 23.53
CA THR A 231 1.87 11.54 24.00
C THR A 231 0.66 11.47 23.06
N CYS A 232 0.89 11.33 21.75
CA CYS A 232 -0.16 11.15 20.75
C CYS A 232 -0.81 9.76 20.80
N PHE A 233 -0.03 8.72 21.14
CA PHE A 233 -0.45 7.32 21.19
C PHE A 233 -0.27 6.71 22.61
N PRO A 234 -1.19 6.97 23.56
CA PRO A 234 -1.02 6.64 24.98
C PRO A 234 -1.28 5.15 25.27
N CYS A 235 -1.94 4.44 24.35
CA CYS A 235 -2.24 3.02 24.47
C CYS A 235 -1.20 2.16 23.76
N LEU A 236 -0.02 2.73 23.45
CA LEU A 236 1.04 2.04 22.75
C LEU A 236 1.64 0.91 23.60
N GLU A 237 1.57 -0.31 23.08
CA GLU A 237 2.14 -1.51 23.69
C GLU A 237 3.49 -1.89 23.05
N LYS A 238 3.67 -1.59 21.75
CA LYS A 238 4.87 -1.92 20.99
C LYS A 238 5.33 -0.72 20.16
N LEU A 239 6.59 -0.33 20.35
CA LEU A 239 7.26 0.71 19.56
C LEU A 239 8.47 0.09 18.85
N TYR A 240 8.50 0.16 17.54
CA TYR A 240 9.64 -0.25 16.71
C TYR A 240 10.31 0.99 16.15
N ILE A 241 11.62 1.14 16.40
CA ILE A 241 12.40 2.27 15.89
C ILE A 241 13.48 1.73 14.96
N LYS A 242 13.41 2.12 13.69
CA LYS A 242 14.43 1.83 12.67
C LYS A 242 15.24 3.09 12.42
N VAL A 243 16.50 3.09 12.88
CA VAL A 243 17.43 4.19 12.60
C VAL A 243 18.16 3.90 11.28
N MET A 244 17.93 4.72 10.27
CA MET A 244 18.56 4.61 8.96
C MET A 244 19.99 5.15 9.00
N ILE A 245 20.92 4.27 9.38
CA ILE A 245 22.34 4.54 9.18
C ILE A 245 22.60 4.43 7.66
N LEU A 246 23.26 5.44 7.09
CA LEU A 246 23.68 5.54 5.67
C LEU A 246 24.61 4.39 5.25
N HIS A 247 24.10 3.17 5.22
CA HIS A 247 24.70 2.03 4.55
C HIS A 247 23.61 1.39 3.70
N ARG A 248 23.72 1.62 2.39
CA ARG A 248 22.97 0.96 1.32
C ARG A 248 22.86 -0.54 1.60
N LYS A 249 21.77 -0.95 2.24
CA LYS A 249 21.22 -2.31 2.14
C LYS A 249 19.71 -2.19 2.23
N LEU A 250 19.09 -2.36 1.06
CA LEU A 250 17.66 -2.54 0.90
C LEU A 250 17.26 -3.81 1.68
N ASN A 251 16.76 -3.64 2.90
CA ASN A 251 16.29 -4.75 3.72
C ASN A 251 14.78 -4.96 3.50
N TYR A 252 14.43 -5.48 2.32
CA TYR A 252 13.07 -5.88 1.94
C TYR A 252 12.42 -6.89 2.90
N SER A 253 13.23 -7.58 3.72
CA SER A 253 12.76 -8.63 4.63
C SER A 253 12.01 -8.11 5.87
N PHE A 254 12.21 -6.85 6.30
CA PHE A 254 11.54 -6.32 7.50
C PHE A 254 10.12 -5.82 7.18
N ASP A 255 9.96 -5.26 5.98
CA ASP A 255 8.70 -4.70 5.48
C ASP A 255 7.70 -5.82 5.16
N LEU A 256 8.18 -6.93 4.60
CA LEU A 256 7.38 -8.14 4.38
C LEU A 256 7.03 -8.88 5.69
N PHE A 257 7.91 -8.83 6.70
CA PHE A 257 7.66 -9.50 7.98
C PHE A 257 6.47 -8.86 8.71
N LEU A 258 6.40 -7.53 8.79
CA LEU A 258 5.25 -6.83 9.40
C LEU A 258 3.96 -6.94 8.59
N PHE A 259 4.05 -7.13 7.26
CA PHE A 259 2.88 -7.37 6.41
C PHE A 259 2.33 -8.80 6.57
N SER A 260 3.21 -9.80 6.77
CA SER A 260 2.84 -11.22 6.83
C SER A 260 2.66 -11.78 8.25
N SER A 261 3.23 -11.16 9.27
CA SER A 261 3.08 -11.60 10.67
C SER A 261 1.80 -11.01 11.29
N GLY A 262 0.67 -11.66 11.04
CA GLY A 262 -0.62 -11.36 11.66
C GLY A 262 -1.67 -12.39 11.33
#